data_AF-A0A7G6YX42-F1
#
_entry.id   AF-A0A7G6YX42-F1
#
_cell.length_a   1.000
_cell.length_b   1.000
_cell.length_c   1.000
_cell.angle_alpha   90.00
_cell.angle_beta   90.00
_cell.angle_gamma   90.00
#
_symmetry.space_group_name_H-M   'P 1'
#
loop_
_entity.id
_entity.type
_entity.pdbx_description
1 polymer ?
#
loop_
_entity_poly.entity_id
_entity_poly.type
_entity_poly.pdbx_seq_one_letter_code
_entity_poly.pdbx_strand_id
1 'polypeptide(L)'
;MIAMSALVRPTAGIRPVRQLEQSLRRDYESVPVTPHRFLVRFADGPVLITDELGSLRVDVVVSDERAARHFEDSFRTEIAVRLEEGSLDVSWSRPATVPQPLR
;
A
#
# COMPACT_ATOMS: atom_id res chain seq x y z
N MET A 1 -7.33 -13.77 10.70
CA MET A 1 -6.80 -12.42 10.43
C MET A 1 -5.31 -12.52 10.14
N ILE A 2 -4.86 -11.93 9.04
CA ILE A 2 -3.47 -11.97 8.57
C ILE A 2 -3.01 -10.52 8.41
N ALA A 3 -1.89 -10.17 9.05
CA ALA A 3 -1.21 -8.90 8.84
C ALA A 3 -0.31 -9.00 7.61
N MET A 4 -0.37 -8.01 6.73
CA MET A 4 0.45 -7.94 5.53
C MET A 4 1.09 -6.56 5.43
N SER A 5 2.34 -6.54 4.97
CA SER A 5 3.10 -5.33 4.70
C SER A 5 3.76 -5.44 3.34
N ALA A 6 3.51 -4.49 2.45
CA ALA A 6 4.26 -4.30 1.23
C ALA A 6 5.25 -3.14 1.39
N LEU A 7 6.46 -3.35 0.88
CA LEU A 7 7.41 -2.29 0.63
C LEU A 7 7.45 -2.02 -0.87
N VAL A 8 7.10 -0.79 -1.24
CA VAL A 8 7.01 -0.32 -2.62
C VAL A 8 8.19 0.60 -2.88
N ARG A 9 9.09 0.17 -3.77
CA ARG A 9 10.30 0.91 -4.15
C ARG A 9 10.25 1.31 -5.61
N PRO A 10 10.81 2.46 -6.00
CA PRO A 10 10.97 2.79 -7.40
C PRO A 10 12.08 1.95 -8.02
N THR A 11 11.90 1.54 -9.27
CA THR A 11 12.97 0.91 -10.06
C THR A 11 13.85 1.97 -10.77
N ALA A 12 13.27 3.12 -11.11
CA ALA A 12 13.98 4.24 -11.74
C ALA A 12 13.45 5.62 -11.27
N GLY A 13 14.13 6.21 -10.27
CA GLY A 13 13.82 7.54 -9.74
C GLY A 13 12.56 7.60 -8.86
N ILE A 14 12.42 8.63 -8.02
CA ILE A 14 11.37 8.68 -6.98
C ILE A 14 9.96 9.00 -7.50
N ARG A 15 9.82 9.47 -8.75
CA ARG A 15 8.55 9.98 -9.28
C ARG A 15 7.40 8.96 -9.26
N PRO A 16 7.58 7.68 -9.66
CA PRO A 16 6.49 6.72 -9.67
C PRO A 16 5.89 6.47 -8.28
N VAL A 17 6.73 6.43 -7.25
CA VAL A 17 6.29 6.28 -5.85
C VAL A 17 5.44 7.48 -5.41
N ARG A 18 5.86 8.71 -5.76
CA ARG A 18 5.11 9.93 -5.45
C ARG A 18 3.79 10.00 -6.21
N GLN A 19 3.77 9.56 -7.46
CA GLN A 19 2.55 9.48 -8.24
C GLN A 19 1.57 8.46 -7.64
N LEU A 20 2.05 7.30 -7.20
CA LEU A 20 1.22 6.32 -6.48
C LEU A 20 0.65 6.90 -5.19
N GLU A 21 1.49 7.52 -4.35
CA GLU A 21 1.07 8.17 -3.11
C GLU A 21 -0.06 9.18 -3.35
N GLN A 22 0.15 10.08 -4.31
CA GLN A 22 -0.83 11.13 -4.65
C GLN A 22 -2.12 10.54 -5.20
N SER A 23 -2.03 9.48 -6.01
CA SER A 23 -3.20 8.81 -6.57
C SER A 23 -4.01 8.11 -5.48
N LEU A 24 -3.34 7.41 -4.56
CA LEU A 24 -4.00 6.76 -3.42
C LEU A 24 -4.73 7.79 -2.53
N ARG A 25 -4.13 8.95 -2.28
CA ARG A 25 -4.76 10.02 -1.49
C ARG A 25 -5.95 10.68 -2.19
N ARG A 26 -5.86 10.84 -3.51
CA ARG A 26 -6.84 11.57 -4.31
C ARG A 26 -8.05 10.71 -4.69
N ASP A 27 -7.79 9.47 -5.07
CA ASP A 27 -8.79 8.60 -5.69
C ASP A 27 -9.57 7.76 -4.67
N TYR A 28 -9.06 7.64 -3.43
CA TYR A 28 -9.70 6.90 -2.34
C TYR A 28 -10.01 7.79 -1.16
N GLU A 29 -10.99 7.37 -0.35
CA GLU A 29 -11.27 7.97 0.94
C GLU A 29 -10.02 7.88 1.81
N SER A 30 -9.39 9.03 2.06
CA SER A 30 -8.12 9.13 2.78
C SER A 30 -8.28 9.90 4.09
N VAL A 31 -7.73 9.33 5.17
CA VAL A 31 -7.75 9.93 6.51
C VAL A 31 -6.31 10.12 6.98
N PRO A 32 -5.86 11.36 7.21
CA PRO A 32 -4.52 11.60 7.73
C PRO A 32 -4.40 11.06 9.16
N VAL A 33 -3.35 10.29 9.43
CA VAL A 33 -3.03 9.76 10.77
C VAL A 33 -1.90 10.59 11.40
N THR A 34 -0.83 10.83 10.65
CA THR A 34 0.31 11.71 10.98
C THR A 34 0.90 12.29 9.69
N PRO A 35 1.84 13.24 9.70
CA PRO A 35 2.34 13.86 8.46
C PRO A 35 2.80 12.88 7.37
N HIS A 36 3.38 11.74 7.77
CA HIS A 36 3.87 10.70 6.86
C HIS A 36 3.02 9.44 6.85
N ARG A 37 1.83 9.45 7.46
CA ARG A 37 0.95 8.28 7.49
C ARG A 37 -0.50 8.67 7.25
N PHE A 38 -1.17 7.91 6.42
CA PHE A 38 -2.58 8.09 6.15
C PHE A 38 -3.24 6.73 5.94
N LEU A 39 -4.50 6.63 6.35
CA LEU A 39 -5.35 5.50 6.00
C LEU A 39 -6.01 5.79 4.66
N VAL A 40 -6.11 4.78 3.82
CA VAL A 40 -7.00 4.78 2.66
C VAL A 40 -7.94 3.60 2.75
N ARG A 41 -9.17 3.78 2.27
CA ARG A 41 -10.09 2.66 2.06
C ARG A 41 -9.82 2.05 0.68
N PHE A 42 -9.17 0.90 0.65
CA PHE A 42 -8.77 0.24 -0.60
C PHE A 42 -9.10 -1.26 -0.55
N ALA A 43 -9.64 -1.78 -1.65
CA ALA A 43 -10.17 -3.13 -1.76
C ALA A 43 -11.14 -3.45 -0.60
N ASP A 44 -10.85 -4.47 0.19
CA ASP A 44 -11.74 -5.00 1.23
C ASP A 44 -11.64 -4.27 2.58
N GLY A 45 -10.78 -3.25 2.72
CA GLY A 45 -10.56 -2.67 4.05
C GLY A 45 -9.68 -1.42 4.15
N PRO A 46 -9.40 -1.00 5.40
CA PRO A 46 -8.47 0.08 5.66
C PRO A 46 -7.04 -0.36 5.40
N VAL A 47 -6.30 0.49 4.70
CA VAL A 47 -4.89 0.29 4.36
C VAL A 47 -4.12 1.47 4.92
N LEU A 48 -3.11 1.19 5.75
CA LEU A 48 -2.20 2.21 6.24
C LEU A 48 -1.08 2.40 5.24
N ILE A 49 -0.98 3.61 4.72
CA ILE A 49 0.14 4.03 3.88
C ILE A 49 1.09 4.85 4.75
N THR A 50 2.37 4.46 4.76
CA THR A 50 3.46 5.18 5.38
C THR A 50 4.42 5.66 4.29
N ASP A 51 4.58 6.97 4.20
CA ASP A 51 5.58 7.63 3.36
C ASP A 51 6.96 7.52 4.01
N GLU A 52 7.80 6.70 3.41
CA GLU A 52 9.21 6.53 3.78
C GLU A 52 10.08 7.30 2.79
N LEU A 53 11.34 7.56 3.16
CA LEU A 53 12.23 8.40 2.36
C LEU A 53 12.64 7.70 1.06
N GLY A 54 11.82 7.86 0.02
CA GLY A 54 12.00 7.24 -1.29
C GLY A 54 11.20 5.95 -1.53
N SER A 55 10.36 5.53 -0.60
CA SER A 55 9.51 4.33 -0.71
C SER A 55 8.14 4.55 -0.07
N LEU A 56 7.21 3.67 -0.38
CA LEU A 56 5.96 3.57 0.38
C LEU A 56 5.92 2.23 1.10
N ARG A 57 5.52 2.28 2.36
CA ARG A 57 5.10 1.08 3.08
C ARG A 57 3.58 1.03 3.13
N VAL A 58 3.03 -0.13 2.81
CA VAL A 58 1.60 -0.40 2.72
C VAL A 58 1.28 -1.50 3.71
N ASP A 59 0.50 -1.22 4.73
CA ASP A 59 0.09 -2.20 5.73
C ASP A 59 -1.43 -2.45 5.67
N VAL A 60 -1.84 -3.70 5.76
CA VAL A 60 -3.25 -4.12 5.77
C VAL A 60 -3.46 -5.33 6.68
N VAL A 61 -4.69 -5.48 7.20
CA VAL A 61 -5.14 -6.69 7.89
C VAL A 61 -6.30 -7.28 7.10
N VAL A 62 -6.17 -8.55 6.72
CA VAL A 62 -7.18 -9.28 5.95
C VAL A 62 -7.73 -10.47 6.75
N SER A 63 -8.90 -10.99 6.38
CA SER A 63 -9.55 -12.09 7.11
C SER A 63 -8.77 -13.40 7.02
N ASP A 64 -8.33 -13.75 5.81
CA ASP A 64 -7.81 -15.06 5.43
C ASP A 64 -6.90 -14.99 4.17
N GLU A 65 -6.37 -16.14 3.76
CA GLU A 65 -5.45 -16.29 2.62
C GLU A 65 -6.07 -15.99 1.24
N ARG A 66 -7.40 -16.09 1.12
CA ARG A 66 -8.09 -15.72 -0.12
C ARG A 66 -8.16 -14.20 -0.23
N ALA A 67 -8.52 -13.52 0.86
CA ALA A 67 -8.49 -12.07 0.94
C ALA A 67 -7.07 -11.51 0.78
N ALA A 68 -6.06 -12.19 1.33
CA ALA A 68 -4.65 -11.82 1.14
C ALA A 68 -4.25 -11.79 -0.35
N ARG A 69 -4.50 -12.89 -1.07
CA ARG A 69 -4.19 -12.98 -2.51
C ARG A 69 -5.00 -11.98 -3.33
N HIS A 70 -6.28 -11.81 -3.00
CA HIS A 70 -7.12 -10.82 -3.67
C HIS A 70 -6.55 -9.41 -3.51
N PHE A 71 -6.13 -9.05 -2.29
CA PHE A 71 -5.52 -7.75 -2.01
C PHE A 71 -4.23 -7.53 -2.80
N GLU A 72 -3.32 -8.51 -2.82
CA GLU A 72 -2.08 -8.42 -3.60
C GLU A 72 -2.33 -8.23 -5.09
N ASP A 73 -3.29 -8.95 -5.66
CA ASP A 73 -3.65 -8.85 -7.07
C ASP A 73 -4.33 -7.51 -7.38
N SER A 74 -5.28 -7.06 -6.54
CA SER A 74 -5.91 -5.74 -6.67
C SER A 74 -4.88 -4.61 -6.60
N PHE A 75 -3.92 -4.69 -5.67
CA PHE A 75 -2.87 -3.69 -5.54
C PHE A 75 -1.89 -3.71 -6.73
N ARG A 76 -1.60 -4.89 -7.29
CA ARG A 76 -0.80 -5.01 -8.51
C ARG A 76 -1.50 -4.39 -9.72
N THR A 77 -2.80 -4.66 -9.89
CA THR A 77 -3.61 -4.04 -10.94
C THR A 77 -3.67 -2.53 -10.77
N GLU A 78 -3.84 -2.06 -9.54
CA GLU A 78 -3.87 -0.64 -9.20
C GLU A 78 -2.60 0.10 -9.64
N ILE A 79 -1.43 -0.50 -9.38
CA ILE A 79 -0.13 0.02 -9.86
C ILE A 79 -0.07 0.02 -11.38
N ALA A 80 -0.43 -1.09 -12.03
CA ALA A 80 -0.36 -1.22 -13.49
C ALA A 80 -1.30 -0.25 -14.24
N VAL A 81 -2.43 0.14 -13.63
CA VAL A 81 -3.36 1.13 -14.21
C VAL A 81 -2.81 2.55 -14.10
N ARG A 82 -2.06 2.85 -13.04
CA ARG A 82 -1.61 4.23 -12.74
C ARG A 82 -0.22 4.55 -13.22
N LEU A 83 0.60 3.54 -13.40
CA LEU A 83 2.01 3.65 -13.68
C LEU A 83 2.41 2.70 -14.80
N GLU A 84 3.48 3.05 -15.50
CA GLU A 84 4.07 2.15 -16.48
C GLU A 84 4.54 0.85 -15.80
N GLU A 85 4.32 -0.26 -16.48
CA GLU A 85 4.72 -1.59 -15.99
C GLU A 85 6.23 -1.61 -15.70
N GLY A 86 6.61 -2.14 -14.53
CA GLY A 86 8.01 -2.24 -14.11
C GLY A 86 8.59 -0.95 -13.50
N SER A 87 7.82 0.12 -13.33
CA SER A 87 8.28 1.37 -12.68
C SER A 87 8.43 1.28 -11.15
N LEU A 88 7.81 0.27 -10.54
CA LEU A 88 7.85 -0.02 -9.10
C LEU A 88 8.15 -1.50 -8.85
N ASP A 89 8.94 -1.75 -7.81
CA ASP A 89 9.14 -3.06 -7.20
C ASP A 89 8.30 -3.14 -5.91
N VAL A 90 7.57 -4.24 -5.74
CA VAL A 90 6.67 -4.46 -4.60
C VAL A 90 7.05 -5.76 -3.91
N SER A 91 7.55 -5.65 -2.69
CA SER A 91 7.94 -6.79 -1.86
C SER A 91 6.95 -6.98 -0.71
N TRP A 92 6.20 -8.10 -0.74
CA TRP A 92 5.27 -8.45 0.34
C TRP A 92 5.95 -9.21 1.47
N SER A 93 5.50 -8.94 2.68
CA SER A 93 5.93 -9.60 3.91
C SER A 93 4.76 -9.77 4.87
N ARG A 94 4.89 -10.71 5.80
CA ARG A 94 3.88 -11.02 6.82
C ARG A 94 4.46 -10.69 8.19
N PRO A 95 4.27 -9.45 8.70
CA PRO A 95 4.81 -9.08 9.99
C PRO A 95 4.13 -9.88 11.11
N ALA A 96 4.90 -10.23 12.14
CA ALA A 96 4.35 -10.88 13.34
C ALA A 96 3.43 -9.97 14.16
N THR A 97 3.46 -8.66 13.90
CA THR A 97 2.62 -7.67 14.61
C THR A 97 1.89 -6.79 13.61
N VAL A 98 0.60 -6.56 13.88
CA VAL A 98 -0.22 -5.60 13.14
C VAL A 98 0.27 -4.17 13.48
N PRO A 99 0.51 -3.28 12.51
CA PRO A 99 0.88 -1.90 12.80
C PRO A 99 -0.34 -1.06 13.24
N GLN A 100 -0.14 -0.12 14.17
CA GLN A 100 -1.18 0.86 14.50
C GLN A 100 -1.39 1.83 13.33
N PRO A 101 -2.63 2.25 13.03
CA PRO A 101 -3.86 2.05 13.82
C PRO A 101 -4.69 0.82 13.42
N LEU A 102 -4.14 -0.15 12.68
CA LEU A 102 -4.90 -1.33 12.20
C LEU A 102 -5.11 -2.41 13.26
N ARG A 103 -4.55 -2.24 14.47
CA ARG A 103 -4.72 -3.15 15.62
C ARG A 103 -6.11 -3.06 16.22
#